data_AF-A0A518G0X6-F1
#
_entry.id   AF-A0A518G0X6-F1
#
_cell.length_a   1.000
_cell.length_b   1.000
_cell.length_c   1.000
_cell.angle_alpha   90.00
_cell.angle_beta   90.00
_cell.angle_gamma   90.00
#
_symmetry.space_group_name_H-M   'P 1'
#
loop_
_entity.id
_entity.type
_entity.pdbx_description
1 polymer ?
#
loop_
_entity_poly.entity_id
_entity_poly.type
_entity_poly.pdbx_seq_one_letter_code
_entity_poly.pdbx_strand_id
1 'polypeptide(L)'
;MPTLFGKDMDERTSLHLRQTAAWCTQQLSAGFTMRTAALRPELVASDAPLTQLYAIHDHQELLPTAVSFICKQRQQIIEATGLALPELDACLKLGRVYCTDFDTDSCAAATEPSRGFFNDCDIPGWDSWFAYEPTDKLTRLYGWVPNEMYDAVNYGMLVIPVECVWWVERLPAAAK
;
A
#
# COMPACT_ATOMS: atom_id res chain seq x y z
N MET A 1 0.62 -11.53 -14.37
CA MET A 1 0.24 -10.96 -13.07
C MET A 1 1.41 -11.07 -12.11
N PRO A 2 1.69 -10.06 -11.28
CA PRO A 2 2.70 -10.14 -10.22
C PRO A 2 2.30 -11.22 -9.22
N THR A 3 3.15 -12.22 -9.04
CA THR A 3 3.03 -13.21 -7.97
C THR A 3 4.00 -12.83 -6.86
N LEU A 4 3.56 -12.00 -5.92
CA LEU A 4 4.03 -12.22 -4.55
C LEU A 4 3.32 -13.49 -4.04
N PHE A 5 3.86 -14.16 -3.03
CA PHE A 5 3.25 -15.34 -2.38
C PHE A 5 3.53 -16.71 -3.02
N GLY A 6 4.79 -17.00 -3.36
CA GLY A 6 5.32 -18.37 -3.30
C GLY A 6 5.29 -18.93 -1.86
N LYS A 7 5.62 -20.22 -1.68
CA LYS A 7 5.37 -20.99 -0.43
C LYS A 7 5.89 -20.37 0.89
N ASP A 8 6.82 -19.44 0.86
CA ASP A 8 7.37 -18.80 2.06
C ASP A 8 7.54 -17.29 1.82
N MET A 9 6.56 -16.49 2.21
CA MET A 9 6.79 -15.04 2.39
C MET A 9 7.82 -14.90 3.50
N ASP A 10 8.90 -14.16 3.24
CA ASP A 10 9.95 -14.01 4.25
C ASP A 10 9.39 -13.39 5.54
N GLU A 11 10.04 -13.69 6.67
CA GLU A 11 9.58 -13.28 7.99
C GLU A 11 9.41 -11.76 8.11
N ARG A 12 10.27 -11.00 7.43
CA ARG A 12 10.24 -9.53 7.49
C ARG A 12 9.05 -8.98 6.72
N THR A 13 8.80 -9.46 5.50
CA THR A 13 7.62 -9.06 4.72
C THR A 13 6.33 -9.47 5.43
N SER A 14 6.30 -10.66 6.02
CA SER A 14 5.18 -11.13 6.84
C SER A 14 4.91 -10.21 8.04
N LEU A 15 5.96 -9.80 8.76
CA LEU A 15 5.85 -8.87 9.87
C LEU A 15 5.31 -7.50 9.42
N HIS A 16 5.86 -6.93 8.34
CA HIS A 16 5.40 -5.64 7.82
C HIS A 16 3.94 -5.69 7.37
N LEU A 17 3.49 -6.77 6.73
CA LEU A 17 2.09 -6.95 6.37
C LEU A 17 1.19 -6.96 7.62
N ARG A 18 1.57 -7.70 8.66
CA ARG A 18 0.80 -7.74 9.93
C ARG A 18 0.70 -6.38 10.60
N GLN A 19 1.82 -5.65 10.64
CA GLN A 19 1.85 -4.27 11.16
C GLN A 19 0.95 -3.34 10.34
N THR A 20 1.00 -3.45 9.01
CA THR A 20 0.14 -2.67 8.10
C THR A 20 -1.33 -2.98 8.33
N ALA A 21 -1.69 -4.25 8.44
CA ALA A 21 -3.07 -4.66 8.68
C ALA A 21 -3.60 -4.14 10.02
N ALA A 22 -2.81 -4.24 11.09
CA ALA A 22 -3.15 -3.68 12.40
C ALA A 22 -3.38 -2.16 12.31
N TRP A 23 -2.42 -1.45 11.71
CA TRP A 23 -2.46 0.01 11.55
C TRP A 23 -3.65 0.48 10.74
N CYS A 24 -3.81 0.00 9.51
CA CYS A 24 -4.89 0.42 8.61
C CYS A 24 -6.28 0.13 9.22
N THR A 25 -6.44 -0.99 9.93
CA THR A 25 -7.70 -1.31 10.63
C THR A 25 -7.98 -0.32 11.77
N GLN A 26 -6.95 0.09 12.52
CA GLN A 26 -7.08 1.12 13.54
C GLN A 26 -7.44 2.48 12.92
N GLN A 27 -6.79 2.87 11.82
CA GLN A 27 -7.05 4.14 11.14
C GLN A 27 -8.48 4.23 10.59
N LEU A 28 -9.02 3.12 10.06
CA LEU A 28 -10.42 3.06 9.65
C LEU A 28 -11.39 3.44 10.78
N SER A 29 -11.09 3.00 12.00
CA SER A 29 -11.93 3.26 13.17
C SER A 29 -11.83 4.72 13.65
N ALA A 30 -10.76 5.44 13.30
CA ALA A 30 -10.42 6.77 13.81
C ALA A 30 -10.90 7.95 12.94
N GLY A 31 -11.51 7.68 11.78
CA GLY A 31 -11.90 8.74 10.83
C GLY A 31 -10.99 8.79 9.61
N PHE A 32 -11.10 7.73 8.80
CA PHE A 32 -10.59 7.54 7.44
C PHE A 32 -9.53 8.54 6.93
N THR A 33 -8.26 8.23 7.18
CA THR A 33 -7.16 8.69 6.33
C THR A 33 -6.13 7.57 6.21
N MET A 34 -5.69 7.29 4.97
CA MET A 34 -4.57 6.37 4.69
C MET A 34 -3.28 7.15 4.37
N ARG A 35 -3.22 8.40 4.84
CA ARG A 35 -2.15 9.37 4.58
C ARG A 35 -1.75 10.05 5.88
N THR A 36 -1.41 9.27 6.89
CA THR A 36 -1.04 9.80 8.20
C THR A 36 0.30 10.52 8.11
N ALA A 37 0.36 11.75 8.64
CA ALA A 37 1.58 12.56 8.61
C ALA A 37 2.80 11.87 9.25
N ALA A 38 2.58 11.09 10.33
CA ALA A 38 3.64 10.35 11.01
C ALA A 38 4.29 9.25 10.14
N LEU A 39 3.59 8.77 9.11
CA LEU A 39 4.10 7.76 8.18
C LEU A 39 4.53 8.36 6.83
N ARG A 40 4.51 9.69 6.67
CA ARG A 40 4.84 10.32 5.39
C ARG A 40 6.34 10.26 5.10
N PRO A 41 6.83 9.53 4.09
CA PRO A 41 8.24 9.53 3.73
C PRO A 41 8.61 10.80 2.95
N GLU A 42 9.89 11.15 2.96
CA GLU A 42 10.43 12.33 2.25
C GLU A 42 10.07 12.33 0.76
N LEU A 43 10.06 11.14 0.14
CA LEU A 43 9.71 10.96 -1.27
C LEU A 43 8.34 11.56 -1.66
N VAL A 44 7.40 11.61 -0.72
CA VAL A 44 6.07 12.23 -0.91
C VAL A 44 5.81 13.37 0.07
N ALA A 45 6.84 14.09 0.49
CA ALA A 45 6.75 15.19 1.45
C ALA A 45 5.88 16.37 0.96
N SER A 46 5.82 16.62 -0.35
CA SER A 46 4.95 17.65 -0.94
C SER A 46 3.47 17.29 -0.78
N ASP A 47 2.61 18.26 -0.48
CA ASP A 47 1.14 18.08 -0.50
C ASP A 47 0.55 18.07 -1.91
N ALA A 48 1.30 18.50 -2.93
CA ALA A 48 0.83 18.55 -4.31
C ALA A 48 0.96 17.16 -4.96
N PRO A 49 -0.16 16.52 -5.40
CA PRO A 49 -0.13 15.18 -5.99
C PRO A 49 0.82 15.04 -7.17
N LEU A 50 0.85 16.04 -8.07
CA LEU A 50 1.70 16.00 -9.26
C LEU A 50 3.20 16.04 -8.90
N THR A 51 3.57 16.79 -7.87
CA THR A 51 4.96 16.81 -7.37
C THR A 51 5.34 15.46 -6.74
N GLN A 52 4.41 14.81 -6.04
CA GLN A 52 4.64 13.45 -5.52
C GLN A 52 4.86 12.46 -6.66
N LEU A 53 4.05 12.52 -7.71
CA LEU A 53 4.18 11.61 -8.87
C LEU A 53 5.53 11.79 -9.56
N TYR A 54 5.94 13.03 -9.85
CA TYR A 54 7.25 13.29 -10.43
C TYR A 54 8.40 12.83 -9.53
N ALA A 55 8.31 13.05 -8.23
CA ALA A 55 9.34 12.57 -7.30
C ALA A 55 9.43 11.03 -7.32
N ILE A 56 8.30 10.31 -7.38
CA ILE A 56 8.29 8.85 -7.48
C ILE A 56 8.89 8.40 -8.82
N HIS A 57 8.54 9.05 -9.93
CA HIS A 57 9.03 8.71 -11.28
C HIS A 57 10.53 8.96 -11.45
N ASP A 58 10.98 10.16 -11.05
CA ASP A 58 12.36 10.60 -11.21
C ASP A 58 13.32 9.91 -10.22
N HIS A 59 12.78 9.41 -9.10
CA HIS A 59 13.56 8.83 -8.01
C HIS A 59 13.03 7.46 -7.54
N GLN A 60 12.72 6.56 -8.47
CA GLN A 60 12.24 5.21 -8.11
C GLN A 60 13.22 4.43 -7.22
N GLU A 61 14.52 4.72 -7.32
CA GLU A 61 15.56 4.15 -6.45
C GLU A 61 15.35 4.49 -4.96
N LEU A 62 14.54 5.51 -4.64
CA LEU A 62 14.21 5.92 -3.28
C LEU A 62 12.96 5.22 -2.70
N LEU A 63 12.16 4.52 -3.52
CA LEU A 63 11.00 3.76 -3.04
C LEU A 63 11.36 2.73 -1.94
N PRO A 64 12.46 1.95 -2.06
CA PRO A 64 12.94 1.08 -0.98
C PRO A 64 13.14 1.82 0.36
N THR A 65 13.72 3.01 0.30
CA THR A 65 13.98 3.86 1.48
C THR A 65 12.68 4.40 2.05
N ALA A 66 11.73 4.83 1.20
CA ALA A 66 10.42 5.29 1.60
C ALA A 66 9.61 4.19 2.32
N VAL A 67 9.54 2.98 1.76
CA VAL A 67 8.88 1.84 2.39
C VAL A 67 9.56 1.46 3.71
N SER A 68 10.89 1.44 3.74
CA SER A 68 11.65 1.15 4.97
C SER A 68 11.39 2.18 6.07
N PHE A 69 11.28 3.46 5.71
CA PHE A 69 10.90 4.53 6.64
C PHE A 69 9.50 4.28 7.21
N ILE A 70 8.51 4.03 6.34
CA ILE A 70 7.12 3.77 6.73
C ILE A 70 7.04 2.59 7.70
N CYS A 71 7.64 1.45 7.35
CA CYS A 71 7.61 0.25 8.19
C CYS A 71 8.28 0.49 9.55
N LYS A 72 9.41 1.21 9.59
CA LYS A 72 10.09 1.56 10.84
C LYS A 72 9.24 2.48 11.72
N GLN A 73 8.65 3.54 11.15
CA GLN A 73 7.78 4.44 11.91
C GLN A 73 6.54 3.72 12.43
N ARG A 74 5.91 2.89 11.59
CA ARG A 74 4.75 2.09 11.97
C ARG A 74 5.09 1.12 13.11
N GLN A 75 6.23 0.44 13.05
CA GLN A 75 6.70 -0.43 14.12
C GLN A 75 6.82 0.33 15.44
N GLN A 76 7.48 1.50 15.44
CA GLN A 76 7.66 2.31 16.64
C GLN A 76 6.34 2.73 17.26
N ILE A 77 5.35 3.12 16.44
CA ILE A 77 4.02 3.49 16.91
C ILE A 77 3.28 2.28 17.51
N ILE A 78 3.36 1.12 16.85
CA ILE A 78 2.75 -0.12 17.34
C ILE A 78 3.33 -0.53 18.69
N GLU A 79 4.66 -0.50 18.83
CA GLU A 79 5.36 -0.81 20.09
C GLU A 79 4.98 0.18 21.20
N ALA A 80 4.91 1.47 20.90
CA ALA A 80 4.56 2.51 21.87
C ALA A 80 3.09 2.44 22.32
N THR A 81 2.18 2.02 21.43
CA THR A 81 0.74 1.95 21.71
C THR A 81 0.28 0.58 22.20
N GLY A 82 1.13 -0.45 22.10
CA GLY A 82 0.76 -1.83 22.42
C GLY A 82 -0.29 -2.40 21.46
N LEU A 83 -0.36 -1.90 20.22
CA LEU A 83 -1.33 -2.37 19.23
C LEU A 83 -1.08 -3.85 18.91
N ALA A 84 -2.11 -4.69 19.07
CA ALA A 84 -1.98 -6.11 18.82
C ALA A 84 -1.80 -6.40 17.32
N LEU A 85 -0.83 -7.26 16.99
CA LEU A 85 -0.61 -7.70 15.62
C LEU A 85 -1.49 -8.90 15.29
N PRO A 86 -2.35 -8.83 14.25
CA PRO A 86 -3.11 -9.99 13.78
C PRO A 86 -2.15 -11.07 13.28
N GLU A 87 -2.58 -12.33 13.33
CA GLU A 87 -1.87 -13.43 12.67
C GLU A 87 -1.88 -13.24 11.15
N LEU A 88 -0.89 -13.81 10.46
CA LEU A 88 -0.74 -13.62 9.01
C LEU A 88 -2.00 -14.06 8.25
N ASP A 89 -2.55 -15.23 8.57
CA ASP A 89 -3.79 -15.74 7.96
C ASP A 89 -4.98 -14.80 8.19
N ALA A 90 -5.01 -14.09 9.33
CA ALA A 90 -6.05 -13.13 9.63
C ALA A 90 -5.89 -11.86 8.77
N CYS A 91 -4.67 -11.33 8.60
CA CYS A 91 -4.38 -10.19 7.71
C CYS A 91 -4.90 -10.45 6.29
N LEU A 92 -4.66 -11.67 5.83
CA LEU A 92 -5.11 -12.16 4.56
C LEU A 92 -6.66 -12.24 4.55
N LYS A 93 -7.32 -12.86 5.52
CA LYS A 93 -8.81 -12.92 5.52
C LYS A 93 -9.48 -11.54 5.61
N LEU A 94 -8.88 -10.60 6.33
CA LEU A 94 -9.45 -9.28 6.63
C LEU A 94 -9.15 -8.21 5.58
N GLY A 95 -8.35 -8.51 4.55
CA GLY A 95 -8.03 -7.54 3.52
C GLY A 95 -7.50 -8.13 2.22
N ARG A 96 -6.97 -7.27 1.38
CA ARG A 96 -6.40 -7.60 0.07
C ARG A 96 -5.07 -6.90 -0.11
N VAL A 97 -4.15 -7.58 -0.77
CA VAL A 97 -2.87 -6.98 -1.17
C VAL A 97 -3.04 -6.46 -2.59
N TYR A 98 -2.54 -5.26 -2.84
CA TYR A 98 -2.41 -4.69 -4.17
C TYR A 98 -0.94 -4.45 -4.49
N CYS A 99 -0.67 -4.22 -5.77
CA CYS A 99 0.61 -3.83 -6.32
C CYS A 99 0.41 -2.62 -7.23
N THR A 100 1.37 -1.69 -7.26
CA THR A 100 1.43 -0.58 -8.22
C THR A 100 2.87 -0.35 -8.67
N ASP A 101 3.06 0.08 -9.92
CA ASP A 101 4.35 0.54 -10.45
C ASP A 101 4.38 2.05 -10.70
N PHE A 102 3.29 2.74 -10.33
CA PHE A 102 3.08 4.17 -10.50
C PHE A 102 3.12 4.65 -11.96
N ASP A 103 3.05 3.78 -12.98
CA ASP A 103 2.98 4.19 -14.39
C ASP A 103 1.58 4.74 -14.74
N THR A 104 1.30 5.96 -14.28
CA THR A 104 -0.03 6.58 -14.32
C THR A 104 0.02 8.02 -14.82
N ASP A 105 -1.16 8.58 -15.10
CA ASP A 105 -1.34 9.99 -15.43
C ASP A 105 -1.91 10.80 -14.26
N SER A 106 -2.17 12.10 -14.49
CA SER A 106 -2.91 12.93 -13.54
C SER A 106 -4.29 13.22 -14.12
N CYS A 107 -5.26 12.40 -13.75
CA CYS A 107 -6.65 12.54 -14.19
C CYS A 107 -7.65 12.78 -13.05
N ALA A 108 -7.23 12.57 -11.79
CA ALA A 108 -8.08 12.62 -10.60
C ALA A 108 -9.34 11.73 -10.63
N ALA A 109 -9.42 10.79 -11.57
CA ALA A 109 -10.61 9.97 -11.78
C ALA A 109 -10.89 9.06 -10.58
N ALA A 110 -9.85 8.57 -9.91
CA ALA A 110 -9.96 7.63 -8.81
C ALA A 110 -10.13 8.28 -7.42
N THR A 111 -9.90 9.59 -7.24
CA THR A 111 -9.90 10.23 -5.91
C THR A 111 -11.25 10.05 -5.20
N GLU A 112 -12.34 10.54 -5.79
CA GLU A 112 -13.68 10.43 -5.20
C GLU A 112 -14.19 8.98 -5.14
N PRO A 113 -14.14 8.17 -6.23
CA PRO A 113 -14.60 6.78 -6.20
C PRO A 113 -13.90 5.90 -5.16
N SER A 114 -12.61 6.16 -4.89
CA SER A 114 -11.84 5.45 -3.86
C SER A 114 -11.96 6.03 -2.46
N ARG A 115 -12.82 7.04 -2.27
CA ARG A 115 -13.00 7.81 -1.03
C ARG A 115 -11.71 8.48 -0.55
N GLY A 116 -10.78 8.80 -1.45
CA GLY A 116 -9.49 9.42 -1.15
C GLY A 116 -8.36 8.45 -0.84
N PHE A 117 -8.55 7.15 -1.06
CA PHE A 117 -7.45 6.17 -0.99
C PHE A 117 -6.39 6.47 -2.05
N PHE A 118 -6.82 6.65 -3.30
CA PHE A 118 -6.01 7.24 -4.36
C PHE A 118 -6.12 8.76 -4.33
N ASN A 119 -5.04 9.47 -4.68
CA ASN A 119 -5.09 10.92 -4.89
C ASN A 119 -5.28 11.25 -6.37
N ASP A 120 -5.12 12.52 -6.72
CA ASP A 120 -5.34 13.04 -8.08
C ASP A 120 -4.34 12.53 -9.14
N CYS A 121 -3.35 11.74 -8.72
CA CYS A 121 -2.33 11.10 -9.54
C CYS A 121 -2.28 9.58 -9.27
N ASP A 122 -3.39 8.99 -8.81
CA ASP A 122 -3.56 7.57 -8.56
C ASP A 122 -2.56 6.93 -7.59
N ILE A 123 -1.81 7.73 -6.84
CA ILE A 123 -0.88 7.28 -5.82
C ILE A 123 -1.73 6.73 -4.66
N PRO A 124 -1.58 5.47 -4.21
CA PRO A 124 -2.26 4.96 -3.03
C PRO A 124 -1.80 5.67 -1.75
N GLY A 125 -2.65 5.71 -0.71
CA GLY A 125 -2.26 6.23 0.60
C GLY A 125 -1.02 5.52 1.16
N TRP A 126 -0.03 6.27 1.65
CA TRP A 126 1.24 5.68 2.11
C TRP A 126 1.12 4.82 3.36
N ASP A 127 0.04 4.94 4.13
CA ASP A 127 -0.22 4.09 5.28
C ASP A 127 -0.38 2.61 4.92
N SER A 128 -0.77 2.29 3.67
CA SER A 128 -0.94 0.91 3.22
C SER A 128 0.34 0.27 2.70
N TRP A 129 1.44 1.02 2.51
CA TRP A 129 2.66 0.51 1.87
C TRP A 129 3.47 -0.37 2.84
N PHE A 130 3.95 -1.53 2.38
CA PHE A 130 4.68 -2.47 3.27
C PHE A 130 5.84 -3.24 2.63
N ALA A 131 5.87 -3.34 1.30
CA ALA A 131 6.94 -4.02 0.58
C ALA A 131 7.16 -3.39 -0.80
N TYR A 132 8.29 -3.75 -1.42
CA TYR A 132 8.64 -3.35 -2.77
C TYR A 132 9.38 -4.49 -3.48
N GLU A 133 9.37 -4.47 -4.80
CA GLU A 133 10.08 -5.41 -5.66
C GLU A 133 10.75 -4.61 -6.79
N PRO A 134 12.08 -4.53 -6.83
CA PRO A 134 12.79 -3.99 -7.98
C PRO A 134 12.50 -4.87 -9.20
N THR A 135 12.13 -4.27 -10.33
CA THR A 135 12.04 -4.96 -11.62
C THR A 135 12.97 -4.30 -12.63
N ASP A 136 13.17 -4.94 -13.78
CA ASP A 136 14.02 -4.41 -14.86
C ASP A 136 13.48 -3.10 -15.46
N LYS A 137 12.20 -2.74 -15.22
CA LYS A 137 11.55 -1.55 -15.77
C LYS A 137 11.20 -0.52 -14.71
N LEU A 138 10.34 -0.91 -13.76
CA LEU A 138 9.79 -0.04 -12.74
C LEU A 138 9.82 -0.74 -11.37
N THR A 139 10.03 0.00 -10.29
CA THR A 139 9.93 -0.58 -8.95
C THR A 139 8.46 -0.78 -8.59
N ARG A 140 8.06 -2.02 -8.32
CA ARG A 140 6.72 -2.32 -7.82
C ARG A 140 6.64 -2.06 -6.33
N LEU A 141 5.54 -1.46 -5.90
CA LEU A 141 5.19 -1.27 -4.50
C LEU A 141 3.97 -2.11 -4.15
N TYR A 142 4.04 -2.76 -3.00
CA TYR A 142 2.96 -3.56 -2.45
C TYR A 142 2.33 -2.87 -1.27
N GLY A 143 1.01 -2.88 -1.24
CA GLY A 143 0.25 -2.39 -0.10
C GLY A 143 -0.93 -3.26 0.27
N TRP A 144 -1.51 -3.02 1.44
CA TRP A 144 -2.64 -3.78 1.97
C TRP A 144 -3.85 -2.89 2.21
N VAL A 145 -5.03 -3.38 1.84
CA VAL A 145 -6.31 -2.69 1.97
C VAL A 145 -7.26 -3.54 2.81
N PRO A 146 -7.90 -2.98 3.85
CA PRO A 146 -8.92 -3.69 4.63
C PRO A 146 -10.17 -3.98 3.77
N ASN A 147 -10.87 -5.09 4.03
CA ASN A 147 -12.03 -5.51 3.23
C ASN A 147 -13.15 -4.46 3.22
N GLU A 148 -13.30 -3.70 4.31
CA GLU A 148 -14.27 -2.61 4.44
C GLU A 148 -14.04 -1.49 3.41
N MET A 149 -12.83 -1.41 2.85
CA MET A 149 -12.47 -0.48 1.78
C MET A 149 -12.47 -1.10 0.40
N TYR A 150 -12.61 -2.43 0.31
CA TYR A 150 -12.39 -3.15 -0.94
C TYR A 150 -13.24 -2.57 -2.07
N ASP A 151 -14.55 -2.40 -1.87
CA ASP A 151 -15.45 -1.93 -2.93
C ASP A 151 -15.08 -0.53 -3.43
N ALA A 152 -14.75 0.39 -2.52
CA ALA A 152 -14.34 1.75 -2.86
C ALA A 152 -13.00 1.76 -3.60
N VAL A 153 -11.99 1.06 -3.08
CA VAL A 153 -10.68 1.00 -3.70
C VAL A 153 -10.76 0.28 -5.05
N ASN A 154 -11.50 -0.81 -5.14
CA ASN A 154 -11.72 -1.54 -6.40
C ASN A 154 -12.43 -0.66 -7.43
N TYR A 155 -13.44 0.11 -7.02
CA TYR A 155 -14.09 1.05 -7.93
C TYR A 155 -13.13 2.16 -8.38
N GLY A 156 -12.32 2.68 -7.46
CA GLY A 156 -11.20 3.58 -7.78
C GLY A 156 -10.27 3.02 -8.84
N MET A 157 -9.78 1.79 -8.66
CA MET A 157 -8.91 1.12 -9.64
C MET A 157 -9.58 0.99 -11.01
N LEU A 158 -10.88 0.69 -11.07
CA LEU A 158 -11.62 0.51 -12.33
C LEU A 158 -11.82 1.81 -13.13
N VAL A 159 -11.68 2.97 -12.51
CA VAL A 159 -11.83 4.27 -13.18
C VAL A 159 -10.49 4.93 -13.51
N ILE A 160 -9.36 4.35 -13.09
CA ILE A 160 -8.04 4.80 -13.54
C ILE A 160 -7.92 4.51 -15.04
N PRO A 161 -7.61 5.50 -15.89
CA PRO A 161 -7.54 5.33 -17.34
C PRO A 161 -6.36 4.48 -17.79
N VAL A 162 -5.35 4.30 -16.92
CA VAL A 162 -4.15 3.51 -17.14
C VAL A 162 -4.09 2.36 -16.15
N GLU A 163 -3.69 1.19 -16.63
CA GLU A 163 -3.56 0.01 -15.79
C GLU A 163 -2.26 0.07 -14.97
N CYS A 164 -2.29 0.73 -13.81
CA CYS A 164 -1.09 0.99 -12.98
C CYS A 164 -1.20 0.42 -11.54
N VAL A 165 -2.35 -0.17 -11.19
CA VAL A 165 -2.61 -0.81 -9.88
C VAL A 165 -3.38 -2.10 -10.09
N TRP A 166 -2.96 -3.18 -9.40
CA TRP A 166 -3.57 -4.51 -9.51
C TRP A 166 -3.77 -5.14 -8.15
N TRP A 167 -4.81 -5.95 -8.00
CA TRP A 167 -4.89 -6.89 -6.90
C TRP A 167 -3.87 -8.02 -7.08
N VAL A 168 -3.17 -8.37 -6.01
CA VAL A 168 -2.28 -9.52 -6.00
C VAL A 168 -3.09 -10.76 -5.67
N GLU A 169 -3.17 -11.70 -6.61
CA GLU A 169 -3.81 -12.98 -6.38
C GLU A 169 -3.05 -13.79 -5.34
N ARG A 170 -3.77 -14.48 -4.47
CA ARG A 170 -3.16 -15.55 -3.68
C ARG A 170 -2.97 -16.75 -4.57
N LEU A 171 -1.74 -17.27 -4.64
CA LEU A 171 -1.59 -18.66 -5.04
C LEU A 171 -2.33 -19.52 -4.01
N PRO A 172 -3.22 -20.45 -4.42
CA PRO A 172 -3.79 -21.39 -3.49
C PRO A 172 -2.63 -22.14 -2.81
N ALA A 173 -2.67 -22.26 -1.49
CA ALA A 173 -1.78 -23.16 -0.78
C ALA A 173 -1.94 -24.53 -1.44
N ALA A 174 -0.87 -25.06 -2.05
CA ALA A 174 -0.91 -26.32 -2.77
C ALA A 174 -1.67 -27.35 -1.91
N ALA A 175 -2.76 -27.89 -2.47
CA ALA A 175 -3.52 -28.94 -1.80
C ALA A 175 -2.53 -30.03 -1.38
N LYS A 176 -2.50 -30.31 -0.06
CA LYS A 176 -1.70 -31.40 0.50
C LYS A 176 -2.21 -32.75 0.00
#